data_AF-A0A7X3KHW0-F1
#
_entry.id   AF-A0A7X3KHW0-F1
#
_cell.length_a   1.000
_cell.length_b   1.000
_cell.length_c   1.000
_cell.angle_alpha   90.00
_cell.angle_beta   90.00
_cell.angle_gamma   90.00
#
_symmetry.space_group_name_H-M   'P 1'
#
loop_
_entity.id
_entity.type
_entity.pdbx_description
1 polymer ?
#
loop_
_entity_poly.entity_id
_entity_poly.type
_entity_poly.pdbx_seq_one_letter_code
_entity_poly.pdbx_strand_id
1 'polypeptide(L)'
;MFQVNNNADLEKFCDKLVDDNFFPAAAYINRSDNRQMQIEQYQADNDDYIEFKCGTVDYMFAPIRHAQTGCIVINRGWTDFVSYAPTTELVRKICSETMGYFDSTEAIYLSDMYSYDYFFDKMGWPDIKKSLERRFGPPAGKIEDIYKEFDDYIETTGYFIEFK
;
A
#
# COMPACT_ATOMS: atom_id res chain seq x y z
N MET A 1 -18.55 -16.37 -1.51
CA MET A 1 -17.79 -17.15 -2.51
C MET A 1 -17.90 -16.40 -3.82
N PHE A 2 -17.05 -15.40 -4.04
CA PHE A 2 -16.84 -14.86 -5.37
C PHE A 2 -15.82 -15.77 -6.05
N GLN A 3 -16.23 -16.42 -7.13
CA GLN A 3 -15.26 -16.79 -8.14
C GLN A 3 -14.65 -15.46 -8.58
N VAL A 4 -13.36 -15.27 -8.32
CA VAL A 4 -12.59 -14.24 -9.01
C VAL A 4 -12.71 -14.60 -10.47
N ASN A 5 -13.66 -13.98 -11.18
CA ASN A 5 -13.77 -14.12 -12.61
C ASN A 5 -12.39 -13.74 -13.15
N ASN A 6 -11.75 -14.68 -13.83
CA ASN A 6 -10.46 -14.56 -14.51
C ASN A 6 -10.46 -13.49 -15.64
N ASN A 7 -11.36 -12.51 -15.56
CA ASN A 7 -11.64 -11.39 -16.44
C ASN A 7 -12.33 -10.30 -15.59
N ALA A 8 -11.76 -9.90 -14.45
CA ALA A 8 -12.12 -8.60 -13.90
C ALA A 8 -11.66 -7.57 -14.92
N ASP A 9 -12.61 -7.10 -15.73
CA ASP A 9 -12.42 -6.02 -16.68
C ASP A 9 -11.92 -4.82 -15.88
N LEU A 10 -10.61 -4.62 -15.96
CA LEU A 10 -9.89 -3.85 -14.96
C LEU A 10 -10.26 -2.38 -15.06
N GLU A 11 -10.67 -1.93 -16.24
CA GLU A 11 -11.28 -0.62 -16.49
C GLU A 11 -12.62 -0.48 -15.74
N LYS A 12 -13.51 -1.47 -15.79
CA LYS A 12 -14.77 -1.47 -15.02
C LYS A 12 -14.56 -1.56 -13.51
N PHE A 13 -13.47 -2.19 -13.09
CA PHE A 13 -13.04 -2.18 -11.70
C PHE A 13 -12.66 -0.77 -11.27
N CYS A 14 -11.89 -0.05 -12.09
CA CYS A 14 -11.51 1.35 -11.83
C CYS A 14 -12.73 2.27 -11.82
N ASP A 15 -13.62 2.14 -12.79
CA ASP A 15 -14.86 2.91 -12.86
C ASP A 15 -15.72 2.66 -11.62
N LYS A 16 -15.78 1.42 -11.15
CA LYS A 16 -16.48 1.07 -9.91
C LYS A 16 -15.81 1.67 -8.66
N LEU A 17 -14.48 1.71 -8.59
CA LEU A 17 -13.77 2.37 -7.49
C LEU A 17 -14.03 3.89 -7.47
N VAL A 18 -14.24 4.51 -8.63
CA VAL A 18 -14.62 5.93 -8.73
C VAL A 18 -16.08 6.14 -8.32
N ASP A 19 -16.99 5.35 -8.89
CA ASP A 19 -18.44 5.47 -8.69
C ASP A 19 -18.87 5.15 -7.25
N ASP A 20 -18.23 4.17 -6.61
CA ASP A 20 -18.47 3.80 -5.21
C ASP A 20 -17.85 4.80 -4.21
N ASN A 21 -17.18 5.86 -4.70
CA ASN A 21 -16.41 6.81 -3.88
C ASN A 21 -15.39 6.06 -2.99
N PHE A 22 -14.73 5.06 -3.58
CA PHE A 22 -14.06 3.95 -2.90
C PHE A 22 -12.83 4.35 -2.08
N PHE A 23 -12.40 5.61 -2.20
CA PHE A 23 -11.39 6.21 -1.35
C PHE A 23 -11.93 7.42 -0.56
N PRO A 24 -12.97 7.28 0.28
CA PRO A 24 -13.48 8.43 1.05
C PRO A 24 -12.42 8.95 2.03
N ALA A 25 -11.54 8.05 2.49
CA ALA A 25 -10.34 8.35 3.26
C ALA A 25 -9.31 9.17 2.46
N ALA A 26 -8.89 8.72 1.28
CA ALA A 26 -7.94 9.49 0.45
C ALA A 26 -8.54 10.81 -0.06
N ALA A 27 -9.85 10.84 -0.35
CA ALA A 27 -10.59 12.06 -0.67
C ALA A 27 -10.56 13.09 0.49
N TYR A 28 -10.43 12.65 1.75
CA TYR A 28 -10.26 13.54 2.89
C TYR A 28 -8.86 14.18 2.90
N ILE A 29 -7.79 13.43 2.58
CA ILE A 29 -6.43 13.97 2.38
C ILE A 29 -6.42 14.98 1.23
N ASN A 30 -7.12 14.66 0.14
CA ASN A 30 -7.13 15.49 -1.06
C ASN A 30 -7.98 16.76 -0.92
N ARG A 31 -9.02 16.75 -0.06
CA ARG A 31 -9.76 17.96 0.33
C ARG A 31 -8.89 18.95 1.09
N SER A 32 -7.94 18.49 1.91
CA SER A 32 -6.93 19.38 2.53
C SER A 32 -5.91 19.92 1.53
N ASP A 33 -5.56 19.15 0.48
CA ASP A 33 -4.49 19.49 -0.46
C ASP A 33 -4.98 20.16 -1.77
N ASN A 34 -6.28 20.39 -1.95
CA ASN A 34 -6.89 21.06 -3.12
C ASN A 34 -6.57 20.40 -4.49
N ARG A 35 -6.23 19.10 -4.51
CA ARG A 35 -5.90 18.37 -5.75
C ARG A 35 -7.10 17.56 -6.23
N GLN A 36 -7.35 17.61 -7.54
CA GLN A 36 -8.31 16.70 -8.19
C GLN A 36 -7.73 15.29 -8.26
N MET A 37 -8.58 14.28 -8.10
CA MET A 37 -8.23 12.86 -8.27
C MET A 37 -7.82 12.63 -9.74
N GLN A 38 -6.67 12.01 -9.97
CA GLN A 38 -6.14 11.73 -11.31
C GLN A 38 -5.87 10.25 -11.46
N ILE A 39 -6.77 9.54 -12.13
CA ILE A 39 -6.56 8.13 -12.42
C ILE A 39 -5.72 8.05 -13.69
N GLU A 40 -4.46 7.70 -13.52
CA GLU A 40 -3.53 7.44 -14.63
C GLU A 40 -3.28 5.94 -14.69
N GLN A 41 -3.81 5.27 -15.71
CA GLN A 41 -3.52 3.87 -15.95
C GLN A 41 -2.20 3.75 -16.73
N TYR A 42 -1.16 3.26 -16.07
CA TYR A 42 0.08 2.90 -16.73
C TYR A 42 0.08 1.41 -17.05
N GLN A 43 0.22 1.08 -18.33
CA GLN A 43 0.69 -0.23 -18.78
C GLN A 43 2.10 0.00 -19.33
N ALA A 44 3.13 -0.26 -18.53
CA ALA A 44 4.49 -0.18 -19.01
C ALA A 44 4.80 -1.43 -19.84
N ASP A 45 5.35 -1.26 -21.04
CA ASP A 45 5.64 -2.32 -22.03
C ASP A 45 6.52 -3.50 -21.52
N ASN A 46 7.02 -3.45 -20.28
CA ASN A 46 7.83 -4.51 -19.66
C ASN A 46 7.43 -4.88 -18.21
N ASP A 47 6.55 -4.11 -17.56
CA ASP A 47 6.14 -4.36 -16.19
C ASP A 47 4.62 -4.42 -16.10
N ASP A 48 4.12 -5.66 -16.05
CA ASP A 48 2.73 -5.99 -15.81
C ASP A 48 2.30 -5.46 -14.43
N TYR A 49 1.92 -4.20 -14.28
CA TYR A 49 1.22 -3.69 -13.10
C TYR A 49 0.27 -2.56 -13.48
N ILE A 50 -0.67 -2.25 -12.58
CA ILE A 50 -1.57 -1.12 -12.71
C ILE A 50 -1.31 -0.17 -11.55
N GLU A 51 -1.16 1.12 -11.87
CA GLU A 51 -1.01 2.20 -10.91
C GLU A 51 -2.27 3.09 -10.88
N PHE A 52 -2.61 3.61 -9.70
CA PHE A 52 -3.67 4.59 -9.49
C PHE A 52 -3.20 5.70 -8.57
N LYS A 53 -3.37 6.96 -8.97
CA LYS A 53 -2.99 8.11 -8.14
C LYS A 53 -4.21 8.82 -7.59
N CYS A 54 -4.42 8.70 -6.28
CA CYS A 54 -5.46 9.44 -5.57
C CYS A 54 -4.82 10.56 -4.75
N GLY A 55 -4.38 11.61 -5.45
CA GLY A 55 -3.79 12.82 -4.87
C GLY A 55 -2.43 12.60 -4.20
N THR A 56 -2.37 12.29 -2.89
CA THR A 56 -1.09 11.93 -2.22
C THR A 56 -0.91 10.42 -2.04
N VAL A 57 -1.80 9.59 -2.57
CA VAL A 57 -1.73 8.13 -2.44
C VAL A 57 -1.57 7.50 -3.81
N ASP A 58 -0.52 6.71 -3.98
CA ASP A 58 -0.25 5.90 -5.16
C ASP A 58 -0.54 4.43 -4.82
N TYR A 59 -1.47 3.81 -5.54
CA TYR A 59 -1.79 2.40 -5.42
C TYR A 59 -1.21 1.66 -6.62
N MET A 60 -0.44 0.61 -6.40
CA MET A 60 0.14 -0.21 -7.46
C MET A 60 -0.26 -1.68 -7.25
N PHE A 61 -0.71 -2.35 -8.31
CA PHE A 61 -1.17 -3.73 -8.24
C PHE A 61 -0.55 -4.55 -9.36
N ALA A 62 0.15 -5.63 -8.99
CA ALA A 62 0.63 -6.60 -9.96
C ALA A 62 -0.51 -7.58 -10.31
N PRO A 63 -0.80 -7.85 -11.61
CA PRO A 63 -1.80 -8.81 -12.01
C PRO A 63 -1.41 -10.22 -11.59
N ILE A 64 -2.43 -11.07 -11.54
CA ILE A 64 -2.48 -12.41 -10.94
C ILE A 64 -1.30 -13.34 -11.31
N ARG A 65 -0.61 -13.10 -12.44
CA ARG A 65 0.54 -13.90 -12.89
C ARG A 65 1.75 -13.85 -11.95
N HIS A 66 1.84 -12.84 -11.07
CA HIS A 66 3.00 -12.62 -10.19
C HIS A 66 2.68 -12.61 -8.69
N ALA A 67 1.60 -13.27 -8.27
CA ALA A 67 1.23 -13.56 -6.86
C ALA A 67 0.30 -12.57 -6.12
N GLN A 68 -0.54 -11.81 -6.85
CA GLN A 68 -1.62 -10.98 -6.26
C GLN A 68 -1.12 -10.02 -5.17
N THR A 69 0.05 -9.42 -5.39
CA THR A 69 0.62 -8.42 -4.47
C THR A 69 0.22 -7.01 -4.90
N GLY A 70 -0.09 -6.18 -3.90
CA GLY A 70 -0.34 -4.76 -4.06
C GLY A 70 0.62 -3.94 -3.20
N CYS A 71 0.95 -2.75 -3.65
CA CYS A 71 1.73 -1.76 -2.92
C CYS A 71 0.90 -0.48 -2.82
N ILE A 72 0.89 0.13 -1.63
CA ILE A 72 0.27 1.43 -1.40
C ILE A 72 1.38 2.34 -0.91
N VAL A 73 1.63 3.42 -1.65
CA VAL A 73 2.59 4.45 -1.29
C VAL A 73 1.81 5.71 -0.96
N ILE A 74 2.06 6.25 0.21
CA ILE A 74 1.42 7.48 0.67
C ILE A 74 2.52 8.53 0.75
N ASN A 75 2.39 9.62 0.00
CA ASN A 75 3.34 10.73 -0.02
C ASN A 75 3.20 11.60 1.25
N ARG A 76 3.40 10.94 2.40
CA ARG A 76 3.46 11.48 3.75
C ARG A 76 4.62 10.76 4.43
N GLY A 77 5.53 11.51 5.06
CA GLY A 77 6.69 10.90 5.71
C GLY A 77 6.30 10.04 6.91
N TRP A 78 7.13 9.04 7.22
CA TRP A 78 6.97 8.18 8.41
C TRP A 78 6.78 8.97 9.71
N THR A 79 7.46 10.11 9.85
CA THR A 79 7.29 11.02 10.98
C THR A 79 5.84 11.47 11.15
N ASP A 80 5.17 11.89 10.06
CA ASP A 80 3.77 12.31 10.12
C ASP A 80 2.87 11.13 10.47
N PHE A 81 3.12 9.98 9.85
CA PHE A 81 2.36 8.75 10.12
C PHE A 81 2.48 8.26 11.57
N VAL A 82 3.64 8.45 12.23
CA VAL A 82 3.86 7.98 13.62
C VAL A 82 3.50 9.05 14.66
N SER A 83 3.71 10.33 14.36
CA SER A 83 3.52 11.43 15.32
C SER A 83 2.14 12.10 15.26
N TYR A 84 1.37 11.90 14.19
CA TYR A 84 0.08 12.54 13.98
C TYR A 84 -1.05 11.52 13.81
N ALA A 85 -1.80 11.29 14.90
CA ALA A 85 -2.86 10.28 14.97
C ALA A 85 -3.88 10.33 13.82
N PRO A 86 -4.36 11.50 13.35
CA PRO A 86 -5.26 11.55 12.20
C PRO A 86 -4.64 11.00 10.90
N THR A 87 -3.34 11.21 10.64
CA THR A 87 -2.66 10.56 9.52
C THR A 87 -2.58 9.05 9.76
N THR A 88 -2.19 8.60 10.96
CA THR A 88 -2.11 7.18 11.30
C THR A 88 -3.42 6.43 11.06
N GLU A 89 -4.52 6.96 11.59
CA GLU A 89 -5.86 6.39 11.47
C GLU A 89 -6.30 6.29 10.01
N LEU A 90 -5.97 7.30 9.23
CA LEU A 90 -6.37 7.41 7.84
C LEU A 90 -5.62 6.43 6.94
N VAL A 91 -4.30 6.33 7.11
CA VAL A 91 -3.46 5.34 6.40
C VAL A 91 -3.91 3.92 6.73
N ARG A 92 -4.11 3.61 8.03
CA ARG A 92 -4.59 2.29 8.46
C ARG A 92 -5.96 1.95 7.87
N LYS A 93 -6.87 2.93 7.80
CA LYS A 93 -8.17 2.76 7.16
C LYS A 93 -8.03 2.44 5.67
N ILE A 94 -7.19 3.15 4.93
CA ILE A 94 -6.90 2.86 3.51
C ILE A 94 -6.36 1.45 3.33
N CYS A 95 -5.40 1.03 4.17
CA CYS A 95 -4.86 -0.33 4.15
C CYS A 95 -5.94 -1.38 4.41
N SER A 96 -6.79 -1.16 5.42
CA SER A 96 -7.89 -2.07 5.79
C SER A 96 -8.94 -2.21 4.68
N GLU A 97 -9.35 -1.11 4.07
CA GLU A 97 -10.28 -1.10 2.93
C GLU A 97 -9.67 -1.86 1.73
N THR A 98 -8.39 -1.63 1.44
CA THR A 98 -7.68 -2.32 0.36
C THR A 98 -7.56 -3.82 0.65
N MET A 99 -7.16 -4.23 1.86
CA MET A 99 -7.14 -5.64 2.26
C MET A 99 -8.51 -6.30 2.08
N GLY A 100 -9.58 -5.60 2.47
CA GLY A 100 -10.95 -6.08 2.28
C GLY A 100 -11.34 -6.29 0.82
N TYR A 101 -10.81 -5.47 -0.08
CA TYR A 101 -11.08 -5.58 -1.50
C TYR A 101 -10.37 -6.77 -2.16
N PHE A 102 -9.12 -7.02 -1.78
CA PHE A 102 -8.28 -8.06 -2.37
C PHE A 102 -8.37 -9.41 -1.62
N ASP A 103 -9.36 -9.58 -0.74
CA ASP A 103 -9.50 -10.74 0.14
C ASP A 103 -8.21 -11.07 0.93
N SER A 104 -7.40 -10.05 1.24
CA SER A 104 -6.20 -10.20 2.06
C SER A 104 -6.53 -10.20 3.55
N THR A 105 -5.76 -10.95 4.32
CA THR A 105 -5.85 -11.02 5.79
C THR A 105 -4.77 -10.20 6.48
N GLU A 106 -3.77 -9.71 5.75
CA GLU A 106 -2.63 -9.01 6.33
C GLU A 106 -2.06 -7.94 5.39
N ALA A 107 -1.48 -6.89 6.00
CA ALA A 107 -0.73 -5.83 5.33
C ALA A 107 0.65 -5.71 5.97
N ILE A 108 1.68 -5.47 5.15
CA ILE A 108 3.05 -5.24 5.61
C ILE A 108 3.35 -3.75 5.50
N TYR A 109 3.72 -3.16 6.63
CA TYR A 109 4.25 -1.80 6.72
C TYR A 109 5.77 -1.88 6.73
N LEU A 110 6.42 -1.13 5.83
CA LEU A 110 7.86 -1.13 5.64
C LEU A 110 8.36 0.24 5.14
N SER A 111 9.64 0.52 5.35
CA SER A 111 10.29 1.74 4.85
C SER A 111 10.19 1.86 3.32
N ASP A 112 10.06 3.10 2.84
CA ASP A 112 9.94 3.46 1.42
C ASP A 112 11.10 2.92 0.57
N MET A 113 12.29 2.77 1.19
CA MET A 113 13.45 2.20 0.50
C MET A 113 13.29 0.73 0.11
N TYR A 114 12.33 0.01 0.71
CA TYR A 114 12.15 -1.42 0.50
C TYR A 114 10.82 -1.77 -0.17
N SER A 115 9.81 -0.89 -0.10
CA SER A 115 8.46 -1.16 -0.64
C SER A 115 8.48 -1.42 -2.15
N TYR A 116 9.22 -0.61 -2.91
CA TYR A 116 9.33 -0.76 -4.36
C TYR A 116 10.12 -1.99 -4.78
N ASP A 117 11.21 -2.32 -4.08
CA ASP A 117 12.03 -3.50 -4.37
C ASP A 117 11.17 -4.78 -4.35
N TYR A 118 10.38 -4.97 -3.29
CA TYR A 118 9.53 -6.16 -3.16
C TYR A 118 8.39 -6.20 -4.17
N PHE A 119 7.86 -5.05 -4.57
CA PHE A 119 6.79 -4.98 -5.57
C PHE A 119 7.32 -5.33 -6.97
N PHE A 120 8.44 -4.75 -7.39
CA PHE A 120 8.99 -4.95 -8.73
C PHE A 120 9.78 -6.26 -8.88
N ASP A 121 10.24 -6.88 -7.79
CA ASP A 121 10.87 -8.19 -7.82
C ASP A 121 9.87 -9.35 -8.09
N LYS A 122 8.57 -9.04 -8.22
CA LYS A 122 7.50 -10.02 -8.55
C LYS A 122 7.47 -11.21 -7.57
N MET A 123 7.86 -10.96 -6.32
CA MET A 123 7.88 -11.98 -5.27
C MET A 123 6.47 -12.23 -4.73
N GLY A 124 6.16 -13.50 -4.49
CA GLY A 124 4.95 -13.86 -3.76
C GLY A 124 5.01 -13.49 -2.29
N TRP A 125 3.84 -13.32 -1.68
CA TRP A 125 3.71 -12.98 -0.27
C TRP A 125 4.52 -13.87 0.69
N PRO A 126 4.59 -15.21 0.52
CA PRO A 126 5.45 -16.06 1.34
C PRO A 126 6.95 -15.77 1.19
N ASP A 127 7.39 -15.41 -0.01
CA ASP A 127 8.80 -15.12 -0.30
C ASP A 127 9.20 -13.74 0.21
N ILE A 128 8.30 -12.76 0.10
CA ILE A 128 8.45 -11.44 0.74
C ILE A 128 8.67 -11.62 2.24
N LYS A 129 7.79 -12.36 2.93
CA LYS A 129 7.92 -12.60 4.39
C LYS A 129 9.23 -13.28 4.76
N LYS A 130 9.65 -14.32 4.02
CA LYS A 130 10.95 -14.97 4.26
C LYS A 130 12.13 -14.02 4.04
N SER A 131 12.05 -13.17 3.01
CA SER A 131 13.10 -12.20 2.72
C SER A 131 13.21 -11.14 3.81
N LEU A 132 12.07 -10.61 4.28
CA LEU A 132 11.98 -9.67 5.39
C LEU A 132 12.50 -10.28 6.69
N GLU A 133 12.08 -11.51 7.02
CA GLU A 133 12.53 -12.20 8.23
C GLU A 133 14.04 -12.45 8.22
N ARG A 134 14.59 -12.87 7.08
CA ARG A 134 16.04 -13.04 6.91
C ARG A 134 16.81 -11.73 7.07
N ARG A 135 16.23 -10.61 6.65
CA ARG A 135 16.90 -9.29 6.62
C ARG A 135 16.79 -8.53 7.93
N PHE A 136 15.63 -8.55 8.56
CA PHE A 136 15.30 -7.73 9.71
C PHE A 136 15.01 -8.52 10.99
N GLY A 137 14.90 -9.85 10.90
CA GLY A 137 14.43 -10.68 12.00
C GLY A 137 12.89 -10.71 12.07
N PRO A 138 12.31 -11.08 13.23
CA PRO A 138 10.86 -11.16 13.37
C PRO A 138 10.19 -9.78 13.17
N PRO A 139 8.89 -9.77 12.82
CA PRO A 139 8.14 -8.51 12.68
C PRO A 139 8.14 -7.72 14.00
N ALA A 140 8.10 -6.40 13.88
CA ALA A 140 7.95 -5.49 15.01
C ALA A 140 6.65 -5.77 15.79
N GLY A 141 6.67 -5.52 17.10
CA GLY A 141 5.50 -5.72 17.96
C GLY A 141 4.43 -4.64 17.78
N LYS A 142 4.86 -3.42 17.44
CA LYS A 142 3.99 -2.29 17.10
C LYS A 142 4.63 -1.44 16.00
N ILE A 143 3.81 -0.67 15.30
CA ILE A 143 4.20 0.12 14.13
C ILE A 143 5.23 1.21 14.47
N GLU A 144 5.23 1.70 15.71
CA GLU A 144 6.18 2.71 16.16
C GLU A 144 7.60 2.16 16.31
N ASP A 145 7.75 0.83 16.48
CA ASP A 145 9.08 0.22 16.68
C ASP A 145 9.94 0.25 15.41
N ILE A 146 9.31 0.37 14.24
CA ILE A 146 10.04 0.50 12.97
C ILE A 146 10.54 1.91 12.72
N TYR A 147 10.08 2.91 13.50
CA TYR A 147 10.46 4.31 13.38
C TYR A 147 11.37 4.72 14.56
N LYS A 148 12.54 5.27 14.24
CA LYS A 148 13.54 5.67 15.24
C LYS A 148 13.99 7.10 15.00
N GLU A 149 13.86 7.92 16.03
CA GLU A 149 14.38 9.28 16.06
C GLU A 149 15.71 9.32 16.79
N PHE A 150 16.71 9.90 16.15
CA PHE A 150 18.00 10.24 16.71
C PHE A 150 18.20 11.76 16.63
N ASP A 151 19.17 12.28 17.38
CA ASP A 151 19.39 13.73 17.48
C ASP A 151 19.60 14.41 16.10
N ASP A 152 20.26 13.71 15.17
CA ASP A 152 20.64 14.28 13.86
C ASP A 152 19.90 13.66 12.66
N TYR A 153 19.17 12.55 12.86
CA TYR A 153 18.52 11.82 11.77
C TYR A 153 17.36 10.94 12.21
N ILE A 154 16.55 10.56 11.23
CA ILE A 154 15.42 9.64 11.39
C ILE A 154 15.72 8.37 10.60
N GLU A 155 15.46 7.22 11.21
CA GLU A 155 15.63 5.92 10.59
C GLU A 155 14.30 5.16 10.60
N THR A 156 13.99 4.50 9.49
CA THR A 156 12.87 3.56 9.41
C THR A 156 13.40 2.18 9.06
N THR A 157 13.44 1.27 10.02
CA THR A 157 14.09 -0.05 9.91
C THR A 157 13.20 -1.16 10.46
N GLY A 158 13.10 -2.25 9.70
CA GLY A 158 12.24 -3.38 10.02
C GLY A 158 10.94 -3.37 9.24
N TYR A 159 9.99 -4.16 9.72
CA TYR A 159 8.64 -4.24 9.16
C TYR A 159 7.63 -4.60 10.24
N PHE A 160 6.39 -4.18 10.04
CA PHE A 160 5.25 -4.51 10.89
C PHE A 160 4.19 -5.22 10.07
N ILE A 161 3.62 -6.30 10.60
CA ILE A 161 2.49 -7.01 9.97
C ILE A 161 1.23 -6.63 10.72
N GLU A 162 0.31 -6.02 10.02
CA GLU A 162 -1.03 -5.75 10.50
C GLU A 162 -1.99 -6.81 9.98
N PHE A 163 -2.80 -7.36 10.87
CA PHE A 163 -3.81 -8.35 10.53
C PHE A 163 -5.19 -7.69 10.54
N LYS A 164 -6.07 -8.15 9.65
CA LYS A 164 -7.47 -7.71 9.56
C LYS A 164 -8.31 -8.16 10.75
#